data_AF-A0A0F9UHF0-F1
#
_entry.id   AF-A0A0F9UHF0-F1
#
_cell.length_a   1.000
_cell.length_b   1.000
_cell.length_c   1.000
_cell.angle_alpha   90.00
_cell.angle_beta   90.00
_cell.angle_gamma   90.00
#
_symmetry.space_group_name_H-M   'P 1'
#
loop_
_entity.id
_entity.type
_entity.pdbx_description
1 polymer ?
#
loop_
_entity_poly.entity_id
_entity_poly.type
_entity_poly.pdbx_seq_one_letter_code
_entity_poly.pdbx_strand_id
1 'polypeptide(L)'
;MVLTIKDATFTGDILNQIEIAVKNERTTVKELISARVESEVNTYNKNLPEYFKGLIQPSEAEKTLNGFRLRKRDKQIDIENRFWLL
;
A
#
# COMPACT_ATOMS: atom_id res chain seq x y z
N MET A 1 6.50 16.03 -7.07
CA MET A 1 6.03 15.46 -8.36
C MET A 1 5.15 14.25 -8.10
N VAL A 2 4.34 13.83 -9.08
CA VAL A 2 3.51 12.62 -8.97
C VAL A 2 4.07 11.56 -9.91
N LEU A 3 4.23 10.35 -9.40
CA LEU A 3 4.61 9.18 -10.19
C LEU A 3 3.47 8.18 -10.20
N THR A 4 3.23 7.59 -11.38
CA THR A 4 2.32 6.45 -11.52
C THR A 4 3.13 5.16 -11.48
N ILE A 5 2.82 4.31 -10.50
CA ILE A 5 3.39 2.96 -10.40
C ILE A 5 2.34 1.96 -10.90
N LYS A 6 2.79 1.00 -11.72
CA LYS A 6 1.96 -0.09 -12.25
C LYS A 6 2.53 -1.42 -11.77
N ASP A 7 1.69 -2.22 -11.14
CA ASP A 7 2.00 -3.63 -10.90
C ASP A 7 1.55 -4.42 -12.12
N ALA A 8 2.42 -5.26 -12.66
CA ALA A 8 2.13 -6.04 -13.84
C ALA A 8 2.48 -7.52 -13.64
N THR A 9 1.74 -8.39 -14.32
CA THR A 9 2.12 -9.79 -14.49
C THR A 9 3.38 -9.90 -15.34
N PHE A 10 4.00 -11.08 -15.34
CA PHE A 10 5.10 -11.37 -16.26
C PHE A 10 4.69 -11.23 -17.75
N THR A 11 3.42 -11.50 -18.07
CA THR A 11 2.86 -11.34 -19.43
C THR A 11 2.52 -9.89 -19.79
N GLY A 12 2.65 -8.95 -18.85
CA GLY A 12 2.45 -7.51 -19.08
C GLY A 12 1.05 -7.00 -18.71
N ASP A 13 0.18 -7.84 -18.15
CA ASP A 13 -1.15 -7.42 -17.71
C ASP A 13 -1.05 -6.54 -16.46
N ILE A 14 -1.69 -5.38 -16.48
CA ILE A 14 -1.68 -4.45 -15.33
C ILE A 14 -2.65 -4.97 -14.27
N LEU A 15 -2.11 -5.32 -13.11
CA LEU A 15 -2.86 -5.80 -11.94
C LEU A 15 -3.38 -4.65 -11.07
N ASN A 16 -2.59 -3.58 -10.98
CA ASN A 16 -2.88 -2.45 -10.13
C ASN A 16 -2.13 -1.21 -10.63
N GLN A 17 -2.70 -0.04 -10.39
CA GLN A 17 -2.08 1.25 -10.69
C GLN A 17 -2.30 2.19 -9.51
N ILE A 18 -1.23 2.86 -9.09
CA ILE A 18 -1.28 3.79 -7.97
C ILE A 18 -0.46 5.05 -8.28
N GLU A 19 -0.99 6.18 -7.83
CA GLU A 19 -0.26 7.45 -7.85
C GLU A 19 0.40 7.67 -6.50
N ILE A 20 1.68 8.03 -6.54
CA ILE A 20 2.46 8.38 -5.35
C ILE A 20 3.04 9.78 -5.50
N ALA A 21 3.00 10.54 -4.42
CA ALA A 21 3.66 11.83 -4.34
C ALA A 21 5.11 11.62 -3.89
N VAL A 22 6.06 12.15 -4.65
CA VAL A 22 7.48 12.13 -4.28
C VAL A 22 8.04 13.55 -4.27
N LYS A 23 8.91 13.82 -3.30
CA LYS A 23 9.34 15.18 -2.96
C LYS A 23 10.41 15.72 -3.92
N ASN A 24 11.34 14.87 -4.35
CA ASN A 24 12.52 15.24 -5.10
C ASN A 24 12.61 14.47 -6.42
N GLU A 25 13.31 15.02 -7.41
CA GLU A 25 13.59 14.33 -8.68
C GLU A 25 14.53 13.13 -8.49
N ARG A 26 15.50 13.25 -7.58
CA ARG A 26 16.35 12.15 -7.12
C ARG A 26 15.84 11.63 -5.79
N THR A 27 15.56 10.34 -5.72
CA THR A 27 15.01 9.69 -4.55
C THR A 27 15.60 8.29 -4.40
N THR A 28 15.55 7.74 -3.20
CA THR A 28 15.98 6.37 -2.91
C THR A 28 14.84 5.38 -3.12
N VAL A 29 15.17 4.10 -3.32
CA VAL A 29 14.18 3.04 -3.38
C VAL A 29 13.34 2.99 -2.09
N LYS A 30 13.97 3.24 -0.93
CA LYS A 30 13.28 3.30 0.36
C LYS A 30 12.20 4.36 0.37
N GLU A 31 12.51 5.57 -0.09
CA GLU A 31 11.55 6.69 -0.15
C GLU A 31 10.39 6.39 -1.12
N LEU A 32 10.67 5.73 -2.26
CA LEU A 32 9.63 5.30 -3.19
C LEU A 32 8.68 4.29 -2.55
N ILE A 33 9.22 3.27 -1.88
CA ILE A 33 8.41 2.26 -1.18
C ILE A 33 7.60 2.91 -0.05
N SER A 34 8.22 3.80 0.74
CA SER A 34 7.52 4.56 1.79
C SER A 34 6.35 5.36 1.23
N ALA A 35 6.58 6.16 0.17
CA ALA A 35 5.53 6.95 -0.47
C ALA A 35 4.40 6.08 -1.04
N ARG A 36 4.73 4.90 -1.56
CA ARG A 36 3.74 3.93 -2.02
C ARG A 36 2.90 3.36 -0.88
N VAL A 37 3.53 2.90 0.20
CA VAL A 37 2.81 2.39 1.39
C VAL A 37 1.89 3.48 1.96
N GLU A 38 2.36 4.72 2.03
CA GLU A 38 1.55 5.86 2.47
C GLU A 38 0.30 6.06 1.60
N SER A 39 0.45 6.00 0.28
CA SER A 39 -0.67 6.12 -0.67
C SER A 39 -1.65 4.96 -0.56
N GLU A 40 -1.17 3.72 -0.41
CA GLU A 40 -1.98 2.50 -0.27
C GLU A 40 -2.84 2.57 1.00
N VAL A 41 -2.24 2.90 2.14
CA VAL A 41 -2.96 3.02 3.42
C VAL A 41 -3.94 4.18 3.39
N ASN A 42 -3.56 5.34 2.86
CA ASN A 42 -4.48 6.46 2.73
C ASN A 42 -5.70 6.11 1.87
N THR A 43 -5.48 5.38 0.77
CA THR A 43 -6.56 4.90 -0.10
C THR A 43 -7.46 3.90 0.61
N TYR A 44 -6.87 2.96 1.35
CA TYR A 44 -7.64 2.02 2.17
C TYR A 44 -8.45 2.72 3.24
N ASN A 45 -7.84 3.60 4.04
CA ASN A 45 -8.50 4.30 5.14
C ASN A 45 -9.64 5.22 4.67
N LYS A 46 -9.60 5.70 3.43
CA LYS A 46 -10.68 6.49 2.81
C LYS A 46 -11.85 5.63 2.37
N ASN A 47 -11.59 4.45 1.80
CA ASN A 47 -12.61 3.61 1.18
C ASN A 47 -13.12 2.47 2.08
N LEU A 48 -12.35 2.12 3.11
CA LEU A 48 -12.56 1.00 4.05
C LEU A 48 -13.06 -0.29 3.36
N PRO A 49 -12.38 -0.78 2.30
CA PRO A 49 -12.77 -2.03 1.66
C PRO A 49 -12.55 -3.22 2.59
N GLU A 50 -13.20 -4.35 2.30
CA GLU A 50 -13.12 -5.54 3.15
C GLU A 50 -11.69 -6.09 3.29
N TYR A 51 -10.87 -5.95 2.24
CA TYR A 51 -9.50 -6.43 2.20
C TYR A 51 -8.53 -5.29 1.89
N PHE A 52 -7.43 -5.24 2.63
CA PHE A 52 -6.27 -4.44 2.31
C PHE A 52 -5.32 -5.23 1.40
N LYS A 53 -5.01 -4.65 0.23
CA LYS A 53 -4.12 -5.24 -0.79
C LYS A 53 -2.93 -4.31 -1.04
N GLY A 54 -2.04 -4.20 -0.07
CA GLY A 54 -0.83 -3.37 -0.15
C GLY A 54 0.46 -4.15 0.11
N LEU A 55 1.58 -3.44 0.09
CA LEU A 55 2.92 -4.02 0.27
C LEU A 55 3.23 -4.48 1.69
N ILE A 56 2.39 -4.10 2.65
CA ILE A 56 2.57 -4.34 4.08
C ILE A 56 1.46 -5.24 4.64
N GLN A 57 1.74 -5.95 5.72
CA GLN A 57 0.73 -6.58 6.55
C GLN A 57 0.38 -5.65 7.72
N PRO A 58 -0.87 -5.17 7.83
CA PRO A 58 -1.31 -4.45 9.03
C PRO A 58 -1.25 -5.35 10.28
N SER A 59 -0.89 -4.79 11.43
CA SER A 59 -0.66 -5.59 12.66
C SER A 59 -1.89 -6.35 13.15
N GLU A 60 -3.09 -5.80 12.97
CA GLU A 60 -4.37 -6.40 13.36
C GLU A 60 -5.11 -7.03 12.17
N ALA A 61 -4.36 -7.55 11.19
CA ALA A 61 -4.93 -8.23 10.03
C ALA A 61 -4.64 -9.73 10.00
N GLU A 62 -5.61 -10.47 9.50
CA GLU A 62 -5.45 -11.86 9.08
C GLU A 62 -5.05 -11.90 7.59
N LYS A 63 -4.06 -12.74 7.27
CA LYS A 63 -3.68 -13.00 5.87
C LYS A 63 -4.68 -13.98 5.27
N THR A 64 -5.36 -13.56 4.21
CA THR A 64 -6.32 -14.38 3.46
C THR A 64 -5.86 -14.53 2.02
N LEU A 65 -6.58 -15.36 1.23
CA LEU A 65 -6.32 -15.51 -0.20
C LEU A 65 -6.42 -14.16 -0.96
N ASN A 66 -7.32 -13.28 -0.54
CA ASN A 66 -7.65 -12.03 -1.24
C ASN A 66 -6.90 -10.80 -0.68
N GLY A 67 -5.95 -11.00 0.24
CA GLY A 67 -5.23 -9.92 0.92
C GLY A 67 -5.43 -9.96 2.44
N PHE A 68 -5.22 -8.82 3.08
CA PHE A 68 -5.26 -8.70 4.53
C PHE A 68 -6.64 -8.25 4.99
N ARG A 69 -7.31 -9.07 5.81
CA ARG A 69 -8.61 -8.73 6.40
C ARG A 69 -8.39 -8.20 7.81
N LEU A 70 -8.77 -6.96 8.08
CA LEU A 70 -8.71 -6.40 9.42
C LEU A 70 -9.73 -7.09 10.34
N ARG A 71 -9.32 -7.39 11.57
CA ARG A 71 -10.20 -8.00 12.59
C ARG A 71 -11.42 -7.12 12.89
N LYS A 72 -11.24 -5.80 12.83
CA LYS A 72 -12.30 -4.78 12.93
C LYS A 72 -12.39 -4.05 11.59
N ARG A 73 -13.54 -4.14 10.92
CA ARG A 73 -13.73 -3.62 9.55
C ARG A 73 -13.71 -2.09 9.45
N ASP A 74 -14.05 -1.41 10.54
CA ASP A 74 -14.10 0.04 10.68
C ASP A 74 -12.75 0.64 11.13
N LYS A 75 -11.76 -0.19 11.44
CA LYS A 75 -10.48 0.26 11.94
C LYS A 75 -9.60 0.75 10.79
N GLN A 76 -9.09 1.96 10.93
CA GLN A 76 -8.07 2.50 10.02
C GLN A 76 -6.70 1.86 10.31
N ILE A 77 -5.89 1.71 9.27
CA ILE A 77 -4.48 1.31 9.38
C ILE A 77 -3.68 2.54 9.82
N ASP A 78 -2.96 2.40 10.93
CA ASP A 78 -2.00 3.41 11.40
C ASP A 78 -0.61 3.10 10.81
N ILE A 79 -0.03 4.11 10.15
CA ILE A 79 1.29 4.02 9.52
C ILE A 79 2.44 4.17 10.51
N GLU A 80 2.25 4.90 11.61
CA GLU A 80 3.35 5.38 12.45
C GLU A 80 4.03 4.25 13.24
N ASN A 81 3.42 3.06 13.32
CA ASN A 81 3.73 2.12 14.39
C ASN A 81 4.41 0.79 14.03
N ARG A 82 4.85 0.55 12.79
CA ARG A 82 5.84 -0.49 12.38
C ARG A 82 5.60 -0.89 10.91
N PHE A 83 6.43 -0.38 10.01
CA PHE A 83 6.72 -1.13 8.78
C PHE A 83 8.16 -1.56 8.81
N TRP A 84 8.35 -2.85 9.08
CA TRP A 84 9.55 -3.53 8.63
C TRP A 84 9.45 -3.55 7.11
N LEU A 85 10.24 -2.68 6.46
CA LEU A 85 10.59 -2.90 5.06
C LEU A 85 11.25 -4.28 5.03
N LEU A 86 10.52 -5.27 4.50
CA LEU A 86 10.90 -6.65 4.22
C LEU A 86 12.11 -7.20 5.01
#